data_AF-A0A800BRY0-F1
#
_entry.id   AF-A0A800BRY0-F1
#
_cell.length_a   1.000
_cell.length_b   1.000
_cell.length_c   1.000
_cell.angle_alpha   90.00
_cell.angle_beta   90.00
_cell.angle_gamma   90.00
#
_symmetry.space_group_name_H-M   'P 1'
#
loop_
_entity.id
_entity.type
_entity.pdbx_description
1 polymer ?
#
loop_
_entity_poly.entity_id
_entity_poly.type
_entity_poly.pdbx_seq_one_letter_code
_entity_poly.pdbx_strand_id
1 'polypeptide(L)'
;MEKATSLPEIVIANSGPLIALASIGEFRLLQDLFGEIVIPSAVYDEVVTQGNDQPGAKETKKADWIKVVEVQGRLAVDLLRNELDRGESEAIVLAKELEATRILIDEKLARRKARSVGLTPIGTLGVILMAKEARLVPAIRPLLDKLRQTPFRMTEELSKRYYTWLEKHDLPSLSRPLVSPQNRGRNRRCTPPPR
;
A
#
# COMPACT_ATOMS: atom_id res chain seq x y z
N MET A 1 -29.47 0.14 23.62
CA MET A 1 -29.19 0.49 22.21
C MET A 1 -28.43 -0.69 21.63
N GLU A 2 -29.13 -1.55 20.89
CA GLU A 2 -28.53 -2.67 20.16
C GLU A 2 -27.43 -2.14 19.24
N LYS A 3 -26.19 -2.59 19.45
CA LYS A 3 -25.19 -2.49 18.39
C LYS A 3 -25.68 -3.40 17.28
N ALA A 4 -26.05 -2.83 16.14
CA ALA A 4 -26.21 -3.59 14.91
C ALA A 4 -24.95 -4.43 14.74
N THR A 5 -25.10 -5.75 14.75
CA THR A 5 -24.02 -6.70 14.49
C THR A 5 -23.63 -6.52 13.03
N SER A 6 -22.69 -5.61 12.75
CA SER A 6 -22.10 -5.48 11.43
C SER A 6 -21.45 -6.82 11.09
N LEU A 7 -21.90 -7.45 10.00
CA LEU A 7 -21.18 -8.59 9.44
C LEU A 7 -19.71 -8.19 9.22
N PRO A 8 -18.76 -9.11 9.44
CA PRO A 8 -17.36 -8.84 9.16
C PRO A 8 -17.21 -8.40 7.70
N GLU A 9 -16.62 -7.22 7.49
CA GLU A 9 -16.43 -6.65 6.14
C GLU A 9 -15.43 -7.52 5.38
N ILE A 10 -15.88 -8.18 4.30
CA ILE A 10 -15.01 -9.00 3.46
C ILE A 10 -14.14 -8.07 2.61
N VAL A 11 -12.83 -8.28 2.67
CA VAL A 11 -11.85 -7.51 1.89
C VAL A 11 -11.14 -8.47 0.93
N ILE A 12 -11.20 -8.17 -0.37
CA ILE A 12 -10.49 -8.93 -1.39
C ILE A 12 -9.14 -8.27 -1.69
N ALA A 13 -8.07 -9.03 -1.87
CA ALA A 13 -6.76 -8.47 -2.24
C ALA A 13 -6.19 -9.06 -3.54
N ASN A 14 -5.58 -8.18 -4.35
CA ASN A 14 -4.73 -8.57 -5.48
C ASN A 14 -3.25 -8.67 -5.04
N SER A 15 -2.39 -9.20 -5.92
CA SER A 15 -0.96 -9.46 -5.71
C SER A 15 -0.17 -8.20 -5.32
N GLY A 16 -0.44 -7.07 -5.99
CA GLY A 16 0.33 -5.82 -5.84
C GLY A 16 0.49 -5.37 -4.38
N PRO A 17 -0.59 -5.13 -3.62
CA PRO A 17 -0.51 -4.76 -2.21
C PRO A 17 0.20 -5.78 -1.31
N LEU A 18 0.04 -7.08 -1.57
CA LEU A 18 0.70 -8.15 -0.81
C LEU A 18 2.22 -8.06 -0.99
N ILE A 19 2.67 -8.01 -2.24
CA ILE A 19 4.09 -7.95 -2.60
C ILE A 19 4.71 -6.65 -2.11
N ALA A 20 4.03 -5.51 -2.34
CA ALA A 20 4.54 -4.19 -1.99
C ALA A 20 4.74 -4.04 -0.48
N LEU A 21 3.76 -4.42 0.33
CA LEU A 21 3.87 -4.34 1.79
C LEU A 21 4.89 -5.35 2.34
N ALA A 22 4.96 -6.55 1.78
CA ALA A 22 6.00 -7.52 2.15
C ALA A 22 7.41 -6.99 1.84
N SER A 23 7.61 -6.35 0.68
CA SER A 23 8.93 -5.85 0.25
C SER A 23 9.51 -4.76 1.15
N ILE A 24 8.67 -4.09 1.95
CA ILE A 24 9.10 -3.08 2.93
C ILE A 24 9.06 -3.58 4.38
N GLY A 25 8.72 -4.85 4.58
CA GLY A 25 8.62 -5.50 5.89
C GLY A 25 7.34 -5.18 6.67
N GLU A 26 6.31 -4.65 6.01
CA GLU A 26 5.08 -4.14 6.64
C GLU A 26 3.85 -5.00 6.31
N PHE A 27 4.04 -6.28 5.95
CA PHE A 27 2.96 -7.20 5.55
C PHE A 27 1.86 -7.35 6.62
N ARG A 28 2.23 -7.28 7.91
CA ARG A 28 1.29 -7.40 9.04
C ARG A 28 0.23 -6.29 9.08
N LEU A 29 0.49 -5.13 8.47
CA LEU A 29 -0.50 -4.04 8.41
C LEU A 29 -1.82 -4.47 7.77
N LEU A 30 -1.78 -5.43 6.84
CA LEU A 30 -2.98 -5.99 6.24
C LEU A 30 -3.85 -6.70 7.29
N GLN A 31 -3.24 -7.52 8.14
CA GLN A 31 -3.95 -8.22 9.20
C GLN A 31 -4.44 -7.24 10.27
N ASP A 32 -3.59 -6.29 10.68
CA ASP A 32 -3.94 -5.34 11.74
C ASP A 32 -5.10 -4.42 11.32
N LEU A 33 -5.23 -4.11 10.03
CA LEU A 33 -6.29 -3.25 9.50
C LEU A 33 -7.58 -4.00 9.15
N PHE A 34 -7.47 -5.20 8.60
CA PHE A 34 -8.62 -5.91 8.01
C PHE A 34 -9.01 -7.18 8.79
N GLY A 35 -8.15 -7.66 9.68
CA GLY A 35 -8.32 -8.93 10.41
C GLY A 35 -8.09 -10.14 9.51
N GLU A 36 -8.94 -10.31 8.50
CA GLU A 36 -8.89 -11.36 7.50
C GLU A 36 -9.02 -10.74 6.09
N ILE A 37 -8.31 -11.30 5.12
CA ILE A 37 -8.50 -10.95 3.71
C ILE A 37 -8.71 -12.22 2.88
N VAL A 38 -9.39 -12.06 1.76
CA VAL A 38 -9.60 -13.14 0.78
C VAL A 38 -8.82 -12.80 -0.48
N ILE A 39 -8.17 -13.80 -1.07
CA ILE A 39 -7.47 -13.68 -2.35
C ILE A 39 -7.98 -14.76 -3.32
N PRO A 40 -8.08 -14.45 -4.62
CA PRO A 40 -8.40 -15.47 -5.61
C PRO A 40 -7.22 -16.43 -5.82
N SER A 41 -7.51 -17.63 -6.32
CA SER A 41 -6.48 -18.64 -6.62
C SER A 41 -5.38 -18.12 -7.55
N ALA A 42 -5.70 -17.30 -8.57
CA ALA A 42 -4.68 -16.72 -9.45
C ALA A 42 -3.67 -15.84 -8.71
N VAL A 43 -4.11 -15.08 -7.70
CA VAL A 43 -3.23 -14.22 -6.90
C VAL A 43 -2.34 -15.07 -6.00
N TYR A 44 -2.89 -16.11 -5.39
CA TYR A 44 -2.07 -17.05 -4.62
C TYR A 44 -1.02 -17.73 -5.51
N ASP A 45 -1.40 -18.18 -6.71
CA ASP A 45 -0.47 -18.80 -7.66
C ASP A 45 0.65 -17.84 -8.09
N GLU A 46 0.33 -16.59 -8.39
CA GLU A 46 1.33 -15.57 -8.74
C GLU A 46 2.30 -15.32 -7.59
N VAL A 47 1.77 -15.09 -6.38
CA VAL A 47 2.57 -14.66 -5.22
C VAL A 47 3.35 -15.82 -4.61
N VAL A 48 2.74 -17.00 -4.47
CA VAL A 48 3.30 -18.13 -3.72
C VAL A 48 3.91 -19.19 -4.63
N THR A 49 3.20 -19.60 -5.69
CA THR A 49 3.63 -20.70 -6.56
C THR A 49 4.69 -20.24 -7.56
N GLN A 50 4.49 -19.09 -8.18
CA GLN A 50 5.38 -18.52 -9.19
C GLN A 50 6.37 -17.51 -8.60
N GLY A 51 6.08 -17.00 -7.40
CA GLY A 51 6.84 -15.94 -6.75
C GLY A 51 8.28 -16.31 -6.39
N ASN A 52 8.72 -17.57 -6.36
CA ASN A 52 10.15 -17.96 -6.21
C ASN A 52 10.92 -17.17 -5.12
N ASP A 53 10.44 -17.18 -3.87
CA ASP A 53 11.02 -16.42 -2.73
C ASP A 53 10.99 -14.88 -2.85
N GLN A 54 10.28 -14.33 -3.85
CA GLN A 54 10.00 -12.90 -3.91
C GLN A 54 9.17 -12.44 -2.69
N PRO A 55 9.23 -11.12 -2.36
CA PRO A 55 8.47 -10.59 -1.24
C PRO A 55 6.98 -10.92 -1.33
N GLY A 56 6.41 -11.41 -0.23
CA GLY A 56 5.01 -11.79 -0.15
C GLY A 56 4.78 -13.29 -0.29
N ALA A 57 5.70 -14.04 -0.91
CA ALA A 57 5.53 -15.48 -1.11
C ALA A 57 5.48 -16.25 0.22
N LYS A 58 6.46 -16.02 1.11
CA LYS A 58 6.56 -16.71 2.40
C LYS A 58 5.49 -16.22 3.37
N GLU A 59 5.22 -14.93 3.35
CA GLU A 59 4.24 -14.27 4.21
C GLU A 59 2.83 -14.74 3.88
N THR A 60 2.45 -14.73 2.60
CA THR A 60 1.13 -15.17 2.13
C THR A 60 0.92 -16.66 2.38
N LYS A 61 1.95 -17.49 2.11
CA LYS A 61 1.87 -18.95 2.36
C LYS A 61 1.66 -19.32 3.82
N LYS A 62 2.21 -18.53 4.75
CA LYS A 62 2.17 -18.80 6.20
C LYS A 62 1.02 -18.09 6.92
N ALA A 63 0.32 -17.19 6.24
CA ALA A 63 -0.76 -16.41 6.83
C ALA A 63 -2.02 -17.27 6.98
N ASP A 64 -2.41 -17.54 8.22
CA ASP A 64 -3.65 -18.23 8.59
C ASP A 64 -4.90 -17.34 8.41
N TRP A 65 -4.70 -16.02 8.32
CA TRP A 65 -5.73 -15.00 8.12
C TRP A 65 -5.95 -14.62 6.65
N ILE A 66 -5.27 -15.29 5.71
CA ILE A 66 -5.51 -15.13 4.27
C ILE A 66 -6.28 -16.34 3.76
N LYS A 67 -7.49 -16.13 3.28
CA LYS A 67 -8.30 -17.19 2.65
C LYS A 67 -8.11 -17.18 1.14
N VAL A 68 -7.80 -18.34 0.57
CA VAL A 68 -7.74 -18.53 -0.89
C VAL A 68 -9.07 -19.09 -1.36
N VAL A 69 -9.69 -18.45 -2.35
CA VAL A 69 -11.00 -18.85 -2.89
C VAL A 69 -10.96 -18.93 -4.41
N GLU A 70 -11.53 -20.00 -4.97
CA GLU A 70 -11.68 -20.14 -6.42
C GLU A 70 -12.91 -19.35 -6.90
N VAL A 71 -12.71 -18.53 -7.92
CA VAL A 71 -13.77 -17.73 -8.57
C VAL A 71 -14.68 -18.62 -9.41
N GLN A 72 -15.99 -18.47 -9.26
CA GLN A 72 -16.98 -19.29 -9.97
C GLN A 72 -17.39 -18.69 -11.32
N GLY A 73 -17.43 -17.36 -11.42
CA GLY A 73 -17.88 -16.55 -12.54
C GLY A 73 -16.88 -16.46 -13.68
N ARG A 74 -16.47 -17.61 -14.23
CA ARG A 74 -15.43 -17.71 -15.27
C ARG A 74 -15.70 -16.83 -16.50
N LEU A 75 -16.95 -16.75 -16.95
CA LEU A 75 -17.33 -15.88 -18.07
C LEU A 75 -17.06 -14.38 -17.77
N ALA A 76 -17.36 -13.93 -16.54
CA ALA A 76 -17.10 -12.56 -16.14
C ALA A 76 -15.59 -12.30 -16.04
N VAL A 77 -14.82 -13.28 -15.55
CA VAL A 77 -13.35 -13.21 -15.56
C VAL A 77 -12.83 -13.07 -16.98
N ASP A 78 -13.24 -13.92 -17.92
CA ASP A 78 -12.79 -13.88 -19.30
C ASP A 78 -13.12 -12.55 -20.01
N LEU A 79 -14.29 -11.97 -19.72
CA LEU A 79 -14.64 -10.65 -20.23
C LEU A 79 -13.71 -9.54 -19.71
N LEU A 80 -13.36 -9.57 -18.43
CA LEU A 80 -12.43 -8.61 -17.82
C LEU A 80 -10.99 -8.80 -18.31
N ARG A 81 -10.59 -10.04 -18.61
CA ARG A 81 -9.26 -10.40 -19.09
C ARG A 81 -8.88 -9.80 -20.45
N ASN A 82 -9.84 -9.22 -21.17
CA ASN A 82 -9.55 -8.44 -22.39
C ASN A 82 -8.78 -7.15 -22.08
N GLU A 83 -8.89 -6.64 -20.86
CA GLU A 83 -8.30 -5.37 -20.42
C GLU A 83 -7.38 -5.51 -19.20
N LEU A 84 -7.65 -6.51 -18.34
CA LEU A 84 -6.98 -6.72 -17.07
C LEU A 84 -6.21 -8.03 -17.07
N ASP A 85 -5.23 -8.16 -16.17
CA ASP A 85 -4.61 -9.47 -15.96
C ASP A 85 -5.56 -10.44 -15.25
N ARG A 86 -5.12 -11.70 -15.14
CA ARG A 86 -5.93 -12.77 -14.54
C ARG A 86 -6.20 -12.53 -13.05
N GLY A 87 -5.19 -12.12 -12.28
CA GLY A 87 -5.32 -11.88 -10.84
C GLY A 87 -6.27 -10.72 -10.54
N GLU A 88 -6.15 -9.63 -11.29
CA GLU A 88 -7.04 -8.48 -11.21
C GLU A 88 -8.49 -8.82 -11.57
N SER A 89 -8.67 -9.57 -12.66
CA SER A 89 -9.98 -10.00 -13.14
C SER A 89 -10.66 -10.90 -12.11
N GLU A 90 -9.95 -11.92 -11.63
CA GLU A 90 -10.46 -12.83 -10.60
C GLU A 90 -10.78 -12.08 -9.30
N ALA A 91 -9.93 -11.15 -8.85
CA ALA A 91 -10.16 -10.39 -7.62
C ALA A 91 -11.44 -9.53 -7.70
N ILE A 92 -11.69 -8.87 -8.83
CA ILE A 92 -12.90 -8.05 -9.02
C ILE A 92 -14.15 -8.94 -9.07
N VAL A 93 -14.12 -10.06 -9.79
CA VAL A 93 -15.28 -10.97 -9.86
C VAL A 93 -15.54 -11.60 -8.49
N LEU A 94 -14.50 -12.07 -7.80
CA LEU A 94 -14.63 -12.64 -6.47
C LEU A 94 -15.22 -11.65 -5.47
N ALA A 95 -14.82 -10.38 -5.55
CA ALA A 95 -15.39 -9.33 -4.71
C ALA A 95 -16.90 -9.16 -4.93
N LYS A 96 -17.38 -9.35 -6.17
CA LYS A 96 -18.81 -9.33 -6.46
C LYS A 96 -19.53 -10.59 -5.99
N GLU A 97 -18.92 -11.76 -6.13
CA GLU A 97 -19.48 -13.04 -5.68
C GLU A 97 -19.65 -13.09 -4.16
N LEU A 98 -18.71 -12.52 -3.42
CA LEU A 98 -18.71 -12.50 -1.96
C LEU A 98 -19.34 -11.22 -1.37
N GLU A 99 -19.98 -10.39 -2.21
CA GLU A 99 -20.60 -9.14 -1.79
C GLU A 99 -19.65 -8.19 -1.02
N ALA A 100 -18.37 -8.27 -1.32
CA ALA A 100 -17.35 -7.42 -0.72
C ALA A 100 -17.54 -5.96 -1.18
N THR A 101 -17.27 -5.03 -0.26
CA THR A 101 -17.32 -3.58 -0.52
C THR A 101 -15.95 -3.00 -0.85
N ARG A 102 -14.87 -3.64 -0.37
CA ARG A 102 -13.48 -3.16 -0.50
C ARG A 102 -12.62 -4.17 -1.24
N ILE A 103 -11.69 -3.64 -2.03
CA ILE A 103 -10.71 -4.43 -2.78
C ILE A 103 -9.33 -3.76 -2.72
N LEU A 104 -8.28 -4.52 -2.46
CA LEU A 104 -6.91 -4.03 -2.43
C LEU A 104 -6.28 -4.20 -3.81
N ILE A 105 -6.02 -3.08 -4.53
CA ILE A 105 -5.53 -3.11 -5.91
C ILE A 105 -4.80 -1.82 -6.32
N ASP A 106 -3.65 -1.97 -6.98
CA ASP A 106 -2.74 -0.86 -7.31
C ASP A 106 -2.80 -0.37 -8.77
N GLU A 107 -3.32 -1.16 -9.70
CA GLU A 107 -3.36 -0.78 -11.10
C GLU A 107 -4.51 0.20 -11.39
N LYS A 108 -4.24 1.19 -12.25
CA LYS A 108 -5.15 2.33 -12.50
C LYS A 108 -6.43 1.91 -13.24
N LEU A 109 -6.33 1.09 -14.28
CA LEU A 109 -7.46 0.54 -15.03
C LEU A 109 -8.28 -0.42 -14.16
N ALA A 110 -7.64 -1.33 -13.41
CA ALA A 110 -8.31 -2.25 -12.50
C ALA A 110 -9.06 -1.51 -11.40
N ARG A 111 -8.47 -0.47 -10.79
CA ARG A 111 -9.18 0.43 -9.86
C ARG A 111 -10.41 1.10 -10.50
N ARG A 112 -10.32 1.50 -11.77
CA ARG A 112 -11.47 2.10 -12.47
C ARG A 112 -12.57 1.07 -12.68
N LYS A 113 -12.22 -0.16 -13.09
CA LYS A 113 -13.18 -1.24 -13.31
C LYS A 113 -13.85 -1.66 -12.00
N ALA A 114 -13.07 -1.79 -10.92
CA ALA A 114 -13.60 -2.04 -9.58
C ALA A 114 -14.63 -0.99 -9.15
N ARG A 115 -14.33 0.31 -9.33
CA ARG A 115 -15.30 1.39 -9.04
C ARG A 115 -16.57 1.28 -9.89
N SER A 116 -16.44 0.92 -11.17
CA SER A 116 -17.60 0.81 -12.07
C SER A 116 -18.59 -0.28 -11.67
N VAL A 117 -18.16 -1.24 -10.85
CA VAL A 117 -19.01 -2.33 -10.33
C VAL A 117 -19.38 -2.16 -8.85
N GLY A 118 -19.13 -0.97 -8.29
CA GLY A 118 -19.52 -0.59 -6.93
C GLY A 118 -18.52 -0.94 -5.83
N LEU A 119 -17.28 -1.33 -6.18
CA LEU A 119 -16.24 -1.61 -5.20
C LEU A 119 -15.47 -0.34 -4.83
N THR A 120 -14.93 -0.31 -3.60
CA THR A 120 -14.04 0.72 -3.10
C THR A 120 -12.59 0.23 -3.17
N PRO A 121 -11.83 0.60 -4.21
CA PRO A 121 -10.45 0.15 -4.33
C PRO A 121 -9.52 0.92 -3.38
N ILE A 122 -8.61 0.19 -2.73
CA ILE A 122 -7.56 0.70 -1.86
C ILE A 122 -6.22 0.21 -2.44
N GLY A 123 -5.34 1.12 -2.82
CA GLY A 123 -3.97 0.74 -3.22
C GLY A 123 -3.05 0.56 -2.01
N THR A 124 -1.83 0.08 -2.23
CA THR A 124 -0.77 -0.04 -1.21
C THR A 124 -0.60 1.24 -0.38
N LEU A 125 -0.56 2.39 -1.05
CA LEU A 125 -0.41 3.68 -0.38
C LEU A 125 -1.64 4.06 0.46
N GLY A 126 -2.83 3.62 0.03
CA GLY A 126 -4.06 3.76 0.81
C GLY A 126 -4.00 2.92 2.08
N VAL A 127 -3.47 1.69 2.02
CA VAL A 127 -3.25 0.84 3.20
C VAL A 127 -2.28 1.53 4.19
N ILE A 128 -1.18 2.10 3.70
CA ILE A 128 -0.22 2.83 4.55
C ILE A 128 -0.87 4.05 5.22
N LEU A 129 -1.72 4.81 4.51
CA LEU A 129 -2.47 5.91 5.11
C LEU A 129 -3.44 5.42 6.18
N MET A 130 -4.20 4.36 5.90
CA MET A 130 -5.10 3.76 6.88
C MET A 130 -4.35 3.30 8.13
N ALA A 131 -3.16 2.72 7.97
CA ALA A 131 -2.30 2.34 9.10
C ALA A 131 -1.90 3.54 9.97
N LYS A 132 -1.62 4.69 9.36
CA LYS A 132 -1.32 5.93 10.09
C LYS A 132 -2.55 6.47 10.82
N GLU A 133 -3.72 6.48 10.16
CA GLU A 133 -4.99 6.91 10.77
C GLU A 133 -5.37 6.01 11.95
N ALA A 134 -5.12 4.69 11.83
CA ALA A 134 -5.29 3.69 12.89
C ALA A 134 -4.18 3.71 13.95
N ARG A 135 -3.17 4.60 13.82
CA ARG A 135 -2.01 4.71 14.72
C ARG A 135 -1.16 3.43 14.83
N LEU A 136 -1.22 2.56 13.83
CA LEU A 136 -0.38 1.37 13.72
C LEU A 136 1.07 1.74 13.34
N VAL A 137 1.24 2.86 12.64
CA VAL A 137 2.56 3.39 12.29
C VAL A 137 2.71 4.85 12.76
N PRO A 138 3.88 5.23 13.29
CA PRO A 138 4.10 6.58 13.83
C PRO A 138 4.21 7.64 12.73
N ALA A 139 4.67 7.29 11.53
CA ALA A 139 4.82 8.18 10.38
C ALA A 139 4.79 7.37 9.08
N ILE A 140 4.30 7.96 7.99
CA ILE A 140 4.24 7.25 6.70
C ILE A 140 5.49 7.47 5.85
N ARG A 141 6.19 8.61 6.04
CA ARG A 141 7.36 8.97 5.23
C ARG A 141 8.43 7.87 5.16
N PRO A 142 8.85 7.23 6.27
CA PRO A 142 9.83 6.15 6.21
C PRO A 142 9.38 4.96 5.36
N LEU A 143 8.08 4.63 5.38
CA LEU A 143 7.51 3.53 4.62
C LEU A 143 7.48 3.85 3.11
N LEU A 144 7.16 5.09 2.76
CA LEU A 144 7.22 5.56 1.37
C LEU A 144 8.65 5.56 0.84
N ASP A 145 9.62 5.97 1.65
CA ASP A 145 11.04 5.97 1.28
C ASP A 145 11.57 4.54 1.10
N LYS A 146 11.08 3.56 1.89
CA LYS A 146 11.34 2.13 1.63
C LYS A 146 10.71 1.67 0.31
N LEU A 147 9.44 1.99 0.04
CA LEU A 147 8.75 1.57 -1.19
C LEU A 147 9.48 2.05 -2.45
N ARG A 148 10.04 3.27 -2.43
CA ARG A 148 10.85 3.83 -3.53
C ARG A 148 12.12 3.04 -3.84
N GLN A 149 12.61 2.26 -2.89
CA GLN A 149 13.79 1.41 -3.05
C GLN A 149 13.43 0.02 -3.60
N THR A 150 12.14 -0.23 -3.86
CA THR A 150 11.64 -1.49 -4.41
C THR A 150 11.19 -1.30 -5.87
N PRO A 151 10.90 -2.38 -6.62
CA PRO A 151 10.31 -2.28 -7.96
C PRO A 151 8.88 -1.69 -7.99
N PHE A 152 8.29 -1.37 -6.84
CA PHE A 152 6.96 -0.78 -6.75
C PHE A 152 6.88 0.54 -7.54
N ARG A 153 6.01 0.57 -8.55
CA ARG A 153 5.85 1.73 -9.42
C ARG A 153 4.94 2.77 -8.78
N MET A 154 5.55 3.79 -8.18
CA MET A 154 4.84 4.98 -7.75
C MET A 154 4.93 6.05 -8.84
N THR A 155 3.80 6.46 -9.43
CA THR A 155 3.82 7.54 -10.42
C THR A 155 4.18 8.88 -9.76
N GLU A 156 4.74 9.80 -10.53
CA GLU A 156 5.09 11.17 -10.08
C GLU A 156 3.87 11.88 -9.48
N GLU A 157 2.72 11.76 -10.13
CA GLU A 157 1.45 12.35 -9.71
C GLU A 157 0.96 11.78 -8.37
N LEU A 158 1.09 10.45 -8.21
CA LEU A 158 0.75 9.77 -6.98
C LEU A 158 1.67 10.25 -5.87
N SER A 159 2.99 10.21 -6.09
CA SER A 159 4.00 10.74 -5.17
C SER A 159 3.66 12.16 -4.70
N LYS A 160 3.41 13.08 -5.64
CA LYS A 160 3.10 14.48 -5.33
C LYS A 160 1.87 14.61 -4.43
N ARG A 161 0.78 13.89 -4.74
CA ARG A 161 -0.43 13.89 -3.92
C ARG A 161 -0.15 13.43 -2.48
N TYR A 162 0.69 12.42 -2.30
CA TYR A 162 1.06 11.92 -0.98
C TYR A 162 1.98 12.87 -0.22
N TYR A 163 3.00 13.47 -0.87
CA TYR A 163 3.85 14.46 -0.21
C TYR A 163 3.09 15.72 0.17
N THR A 164 2.14 16.17 -0.65
CA THR A 164 1.25 17.28 -0.28
C THR A 164 0.32 16.91 0.89
N TRP A 165 -0.12 15.65 0.99
CA TRP A 165 -0.89 15.18 2.15
C TRP A 165 0.00 15.15 3.41
N LEU A 166 1.23 14.64 3.30
CA LEU A 166 2.24 14.63 4.36
C LEU A 166 2.49 16.03 4.92
N GLU A 167 2.73 17.02 4.05
CA GLU A 167 2.97 18.40 4.46
C GLU A 167 1.82 19.01 5.26
N LYS A 168 0.58 18.56 5.01
CA LYS A 168 -0.62 19.07 5.67
C LYS A 168 -0.99 18.32 6.94
N HIS A 169 -0.68 17.02 7.03
CA HIS A 169 -1.26 16.13 8.03
C HIS A 169 -0.26 15.27 8.80
N ASP A 170 0.97 15.14 8.31
CA ASP A 170 2.06 14.39 8.96
C ASP A 170 3.26 15.34 9.15
N LEU A 171 2.99 16.48 9.81
CA LEU A 171 4.05 17.37 10.28
C LEU A 171 4.96 16.55 11.21
N PRO A 172 6.25 16.37 10.87
CA PRO A 172 7.20 15.92 11.86
C PRO A 172 7.20 16.96 12.98
N SER A 173 7.20 16.53 14.23
CA SER A 173 7.85 17.32 15.28
C SER A 173 9.25 17.62 14.75
N LEU A 174 9.48 18.86 14.33
CA LEU A 174 10.72 19.32 13.71
C LEU A 174 11.91 18.85 14.57
N SER A 175 12.58 17.78 14.16
CA SER A 175 14.03 17.73 14.29
C SER A 175 14.54 18.82 13.35
N ARG A 176 14.61 20.04 13.91
CA ARG A 176 15.33 21.17 13.32
C ARG A 176 16.65 20.63 12.76
N PRO A 177 17.09 21.06 11.58
CA PRO A 177 18.49 20.87 11.23
C PRO A 177 19.33 21.46 12.37
N LEU A 178 20.30 20.70 12.87
CA LEU A 178 21.40 21.25 13.66
C LEU A 178 22.13 22.25 12.74
N VAL A 179 21.63 23.48 12.70
CA VAL A 179 22.44 24.62 12.31
C VAL A 179 23.35 24.84 13.50
N SER A 180 24.55 24.28 13.43
CA SER A 180 25.63 24.61 14.36
C SER A 180 25.82 26.13 14.33
N PRO A 181 25.63 26.86 15.44
CA PRO A 181 25.90 28.29 15.47
C PRO A 181 27.41 28.50 15.67
N GLN A 182 28.23 28.20 14.68
CA GLN A 182 29.66 28.53 14.70
C GLN A 182 30.16 28.89 13.30
N ASN A 183 29.85 30.10 12.84
CA ASN A 183 30.86 31.01 12.29
C ASN A 183 30.24 32.36 11.90
N ARG A 184 30.04 33.22 12.90
CA ARG A 184 30.12 34.67 12.70
C ARG A 184 30.94 35.23 13.83
N GLY A 185 32.20 35.51 13.54
CA GLY A 185 33.06 36.26 14.45
C GLY A 185 34.53 35.94 14.29
N ARG A 186 35.18 36.53 13.27
CA ARG A 186 36.46 37.22 13.45
C ARG A 186 36.77 38.08 12.24
N ASN A 187 36.54 39.35 12.44
CA ASN A 187 37.01 40.43 11.60
C ASN A 187 38.45 40.77 12.02
N ARG A 188 39.29 41.13 11.03
CA ARG A 188 40.52 41.95 11.09
C ARG A 188 41.80 41.33 11.66
N ARG A 189 42.82 41.26 10.79
CA ARG A 189 44.16 41.86 10.99
C ARG A 189 44.77 42.12 9.60
N CYS A 190 44.66 43.36 9.13
CA CYS A 190 45.58 43.90 8.13
C CYS A 190 46.80 44.41 8.89
N THR A 191 47.98 43.92 8.52
CA THR A 191 49.28 44.43 8.96
C THR A 191 49.63 45.72 8.21
N PRO A 192 50.29 46.71 8.84
CA PRO A 192 50.76 47.90 8.14
C PRO A 192 52.12 47.65 7.46
N PRO A 193 52.51 48.39 6.41
CA PRO A 193 53.86 48.33 5.85
C PRO A 193 54.86 49.17 6.67
N PRO A 194 56.16 48.84 6.64
CA PRO A 194 57.20 49.57 7.38
C PRO A 194 57.62 50.87 6.68
N ARG A 195 58.30 51.72 7.47
CA ARG A 195 58.70 53.11 7.18
C ARG A 195 59.66 53.27 6.00
#